data_AF-A0A7V9D3K2-F1
#
_entry.id   AF-A0A7V9D3K2-F1
#
_cell.length_a   1.000
_cell.length_b   1.000
_cell.length_c   1.000
_cell.angle_alpha   90.00
_cell.angle_beta   90.00
_cell.angle_gamma   90.00
#
_symmetry.space_group_name_H-M   'P 1'
#
loop_
_entity.id
_entity.type
_entity.pdbx_description
1 polymer ?
#
loop_
_entity_poly.entity_id
_entity_poly.type
_entity_poly.pdbx_seq_one_letter_code
_entity_poly.pdbx_strand_id
1 'polypeptide(L)'
;STAGGIKVQTFSLLFLAILASIRGSDYVVAFGREIPHAQVYRALSVALLAVAMVFAVALILTVTEPFGFTDVFFEAVSAFGTVGLSTGITPELSIWGRFIVMATMFVGRLGPLTLVLALAARADRPNYRYASGTCKIG
;
A
#
# COMPACT_ATOMS: atom_id res chain seq x y z
N SER A 1 15.85 1.10 -9.31
CA SER A 1 15.52 0.06 -8.32
C SER A 1 14.20 -0.56 -8.72
N THR A 2 14.24 -1.76 -9.27
CA THR A 2 13.13 -2.38 -10.02
C THR A 2 12.26 -3.17 -9.04
N ALA A 3 10.94 -2.94 -9.03
CA ALA A 3 9.92 -3.59 -8.17
C ALA A 3 9.76 -3.14 -6.70
N GLY A 4 10.83 -3.15 -5.89
CA GLY A 4 10.71 -2.96 -4.44
C GLY A 4 10.81 -1.51 -3.96
N GLY A 5 11.45 -0.64 -4.76
CA GLY A 5 11.90 0.68 -4.33
C GLY A 5 10.80 1.57 -3.75
N ILE A 6 9.61 1.61 -4.36
CA ILE A 6 8.53 2.46 -3.86
C ILE A 6 7.94 1.94 -2.54
N LYS A 7 7.90 0.62 -2.33
CA LYS A 7 7.37 -0.01 -1.12
C LYS A 7 8.30 0.28 0.07
N VAL A 8 9.60 0.13 -0.15
CA VAL A 8 10.62 0.43 0.88
C VAL A 8 10.65 1.93 1.20
N GLN A 9 10.60 2.81 0.20
CA GLN A 9 10.59 4.26 0.43
C GLN A 9 9.33 4.72 1.19
N THR A 10 8.16 4.18 0.84
CA THR A 10 6.91 4.46 1.54
C THR A 10 6.99 4.03 3.00
N PHE A 11 7.49 2.81 3.26
CA PHE A 11 7.68 2.29 4.60
C PHE A 11 8.65 3.16 5.42
N SER A 12 9.82 3.47 4.87
CA SER A 12 10.81 4.32 5.54
C SER A 12 10.26 5.71 5.86
N LEU A 13 9.51 6.32 4.93
CA LEU A 13 8.91 7.63 5.15
C LEU A 13 7.87 7.61 6.26
N LEU A 14 6.99 6.61 6.26
CA LEU A 14 5.98 6.46 7.31
C LEU A 14 6.62 6.15 8.67
N PHE A 15 7.67 5.33 8.68
CA PHE A 15 8.43 5.06 9.90
C PHE A 15 9.04 6.34 10.48
N LEU A 16 9.71 7.16 9.64
CA LEU A 16 10.24 8.45 10.06
C LEU A 16 9.15 9.42 10.52
N ALA A 17 7.98 9.41 9.86
CA ALA A 17 6.85 10.22 10.28
C ALA A 17 6.31 9.82 11.65
N ILE A 18 6.23 8.52 11.94
CA ILE A 18 5.86 8.00 13.27
C ILE A 18 6.90 8.42 14.32
N LEU A 19 8.20 8.30 14.03
CA LEU A 19 9.25 8.75 14.96
C LEU A 19 9.19 10.26 15.22
N ALA A 20 8.95 11.07 14.19
CA ALA A 20 8.80 12.51 14.33
C ALA A 20 7.58 12.85 15.20
N SER A 21 6.45 12.17 14.97
CA SER A 21 5.23 12.34 15.76
C SER A 21 5.42 11.97 17.23
N ILE A 22 6.11 10.86 17.54
CA ILE A 22 6.39 10.44 18.92
C ILE A 22 7.31 11.45 19.62
N ARG A 23 8.23 12.08 18.88
CA ARG A 23 9.12 13.12 19.40
C ARG A 23 8.45 14.51 19.52
N GLY A 24 7.20 14.64 19.09
CA GLY A 24 6.50 15.94 19.06
C GLY A 24 7.07 16.92 18.03
N SER A 25 7.73 16.43 16.98
CA SER A 25 8.23 17.26 15.88
C SER A 25 7.15 17.46 14.84
N ASP A 26 6.85 18.72 14.50
CA ASP A 26 5.91 19.07 13.43
C ASP A 26 6.43 18.67 12.04
N TYR A 27 7.75 18.46 11.92
CA TYR A 27 8.41 18.19 10.65
C TYR A 27 9.06 16.81 10.63
N VAL A 28 8.93 16.11 9.50
CA VAL A 28 9.63 14.87 9.22
C VAL A 28 10.94 15.21 8.51
N VAL A 29 12.08 14.83 9.09
CA VAL A 29 13.42 15.12 8.55
C VAL A 29 14.14 13.83 8.21
N ALA A 30 14.74 13.75 7.01
CA ALA A 30 15.62 12.67 6.60
C ALA A 30 16.88 13.25 5.96
N PHE A 31 18.05 12.70 6.28
CA PHE A 31 19.34 13.13 5.72
C PHE A 31 19.59 14.66 5.81
N GLY A 32 19.13 15.29 6.91
CA GLY A 32 19.25 16.74 7.12
C GLY A 32 18.32 17.60 6.27
N ARG A 33 17.29 17.02 5.62
CA ARG A 33 16.29 17.75 4.84
C ARG A 33 14.87 17.42 5.31
N GLU A 34 14.02 18.45 5.35
CA GLU A 34 12.59 18.31 5.64
C GLU A 34 11.87 17.63 4.47
N ILE A 35 10.96 16.71 4.79
CA ILE A 35 10.10 16.06 3.83
C ILE A 35 8.72 16.74 3.85
N PRO A 36 8.23 17.26 2.70
CA PRO A 36 6.94 17.92 2.64
C PRO A 36 5.79 17.01 3.09
N HIS A 37 4.85 17.54 3.86
CA HIS A 37 3.66 16.80 4.31
C HIS A 37 2.89 16.13 3.17
N ALA A 38 2.85 16.74 1.98
CA ALA A 38 2.23 16.16 0.80
C ALA A 38 2.83 14.79 0.43
N GLN A 39 4.13 14.58 0.64
CA GLN A 39 4.77 13.29 0.39
C GLN A 39 4.41 12.27 1.48
N VAL A 40 4.31 12.70 2.74
CA VAL A 40 3.87 11.84 3.86
C VAL A 40 2.43 11.36 3.63
N TYR A 41 1.51 12.24 3.26
CA TYR A 41 0.12 11.86 2.95
C TYR A 41 0.00 10.94 1.75
N ARG A 42 0.85 11.13 0.73
CA ARG A 42 0.92 10.22 -0.42
C ARG A 42 1.38 8.83 0.01
N ALA A 43 2.47 8.76 0.78
CA ALA A 43 2.96 7.50 1.33
C ALA A 43 1.90 6.79 2.19
N LEU A 44 1.19 7.54 3.03
CA LEU A 44 0.08 7.00 3.84
C LEU A 44 -1.03 6.44 2.96
N SER A 45 -1.44 7.18 1.93
CA SER A 45 -2.46 6.75 0.98
C SER A 45 -2.06 5.45 0.27
N VAL A 46 -0.81 5.35 -0.17
CA VAL A 46 -0.28 4.14 -0.81
C VAL A 46 -0.32 2.95 0.14
N ALA A 47 0.14 3.14 1.38
CA ALA A 47 0.19 2.08 2.38
C ALA A 47 -1.22 1.57 2.71
N LEU A 48 -2.18 2.46 2.94
CA LEU A 48 -3.56 2.08 3.23
C LEU A 48 -4.22 1.35 2.06
N LEU A 49 -4.01 1.82 0.82
CA LEU A 49 -4.52 1.12 -0.37
C LEU A 49 -3.90 -0.27 -0.53
N ALA A 50 -2.60 -0.41 -0.26
CA ALA A 50 -1.91 -1.69 -0.31
C ALA A 50 -2.50 -2.69 0.71
N VAL A 51 -2.67 -2.25 1.97
CA VAL A 51 -3.27 -3.08 3.01
C VAL A 51 -4.71 -3.47 2.64
N ALA A 52 -5.54 -2.50 2.23
CA ALA A 52 -6.92 -2.75 1.84
C ALA A 52 -7.02 -3.76 0.67
N MET A 53 -6.13 -3.64 -0.32
CA MET A 53 -6.09 -4.56 -1.45
C MET A 53 -5.70 -5.99 -1.04
N VAL A 54 -4.66 -6.14 -0.21
CA VAL A 54 -4.23 -7.45 0.29
C VAL A 54 -5.35 -8.12 1.08
N PHE A 55 -6.01 -7.38 1.97
CA PHE A 55 -7.15 -7.91 2.72
C PHE A 55 -8.33 -8.30 1.82
N ALA A 56 -8.67 -7.48 0.83
CA ALA A 56 -9.73 -7.80 -0.12
C ALA A 56 -9.43 -9.09 -0.90
N VAL A 57 -8.20 -9.24 -1.40
CA VAL A 57 -7.78 -10.46 -2.11
C VAL A 57 -7.79 -11.69 -1.19
N ALA A 58 -7.28 -11.55 0.04
CA ALA A 58 -7.27 -12.64 1.00
C ALA A 58 -8.70 -13.11 1.35
N LEU A 59 -9.64 -12.18 1.56
CA LEU A 59 -11.05 -12.51 1.82
C LEU A 59 -11.71 -13.21 0.64
N ILE A 60 -11.48 -12.72 -0.58
CA ILE A 60 -12.02 -13.36 -1.80
C ILE A 60 -11.49 -14.79 -1.90
N LEU A 61 -10.17 -14.98 -1.78
CA LEU A 61 -9.55 -16.29 -1.88
C LEU A 61 -10.00 -17.26 -0.76
N THR A 62 -10.25 -16.74 0.44
CA THR A 62 -10.75 -17.55 1.57
C THR A 62 -12.16 -18.08 1.32
N VAL A 63 -12.99 -17.33 0.57
CA VAL A 63 -14.34 -17.77 0.21
C VAL A 63 -14.32 -18.71 -1.00
N THR A 64 -13.38 -18.52 -1.94
CA THR A 64 -13.33 -19.31 -3.18
C THR A 64 -12.52 -20.60 -3.07
N GLU A 65 -11.56 -20.68 -2.15
CA GLU A 65 -10.65 -21.81 -2.02
C GLU A 65 -10.81 -22.52 -0.66
N PRO A 66 -10.67 -23.85 -0.59
CA PRO A 66 -10.81 -24.61 0.65
C PRO A 66 -9.54 -24.63 1.52
N PHE A 67 -8.77 -23.53 1.54
CA PHE A 67 -7.52 -23.42 2.30
C PHE A 67 -7.70 -22.61 3.59
N GLY A 68 -6.75 -22.75 4.52
CA GLY A 68 -6.74 -21.95 5.75
C GLY A 68 -6.51 -20.46 5.46
N PHE A 69 -7.13 -19.58 6.24
CA PHE A 69 -6.99 -18.12 6.09
C PHE A 69 -5.52 -17.67 6.11
N THR A 70 -4.70 -18.27 6.99
CA THR A 70 -3.28 -17.90 7.11
C THR A 70 -2.50 -18.18 5.82
N ASP A 71 -2.77 -19.31 5.16
CA ASP A 71 -2.11 -19.69 3.90
C ASP A 71 -2.54 -18.77 2.77
N VAL A 72 -3.84 -18.51 2.67
CA VAL A 72 -4.42 -17.58 1.69
C VAL A 72 -3.90 -16.17 1.89
N PHE A 73 -3.82 -15.70 3.14
CA PHE A 73 -3.30 -14.39 3.48
C PHE A 73 -1.81 -14.28 3.11
N PHE A 74 -1.03 -15.32 3.37
CA PHE A 74 0.37 -15.37 2.96
C PHE A 74 0.53 -15.29 1.44
N GLU A 75 -0.27 -16.05 0.68
CA GLU A 75 -0.30 -15.96 -0.79
C GLU A 75 -0.66 -14.56 -1.28
N ALA A 76 -1.71 -13.95 -0.70
CA ALA A 76 -2.15 -12.61 -1.10
C ALA A 76 -1.04 -11.56 -0.86
N VAL A 77 -0.36 -11.62 0.30
CA VAL A 77 0.78 -10.76 0.62
C VAL A 77 1.94 -11.00 -0.34
N SER A 78 2.28 -12.26 -0.62
CA SER A 78 3.38 -12.63 -1.52
C SER A 78 3.11 -12.19 -2.96
N ALA A 79 1.88 -12.38 -3.44
CA ALA A 79 1.43 -11.96 -4.76
C ALA A 79 1.49 -10.44 -4.93
N PHE A 80 0.92 -9.67 -3.99
CA PHE A 80 0.99 -8.20 -4.01
C PHE A 80 2.43 -7.69 -3.85
N GLY A 81 3.20 -8.35 -2.99
CA GLY A 81 4.62 -8.08 -2.78
C GLY A 81 5.47 -8.43 -4.00
N THR A 82 4.95 -9.24 -4.93
CA THR A 82 5.70 -9.90 -6.00
C THR A 82 6.95 -10.59 -5.45
N VAL A 83 6.83 -11.24 -4.29
CA VAL A 83 7.93 -11.88 -3.57
C VAL A 83 8.24 -13.25 -4.19
N GLY A 84 7.20 -13.96 -4.64
CA GLY A 84 7.34 -15.28 -5.27
C GLY A 84 7.49 -16.45 -4.28
N LEU A 85 7.25 -16.20 -2.99
CA LEU A 85 7.15 -17.24 -1.97
C LEU A 85 5.73 -17.77 -1.89
N SER A 86 5.59 -19.03 -1.50
CA SER A 86 4.30 -19.70 -1.34
C SER A 86 4.32 -20.58 -0.09
N THR A 87 3.16 -20.77 0.54
CA THR A 87 3.00 -21.83 1.56
C THR A 87 2.89 -23.23 0.94
N GLY A 88 2.90 -23.34 -0.38
CA GLY A 88 2.74 -24.57 -1.14
C GLY A 88 1.38 -24.72 -1.79
N ILE A 89 0.43 -23.82 -1.53
CA ILE A 89 -0.94 -23.93 -2.06
C ILE A 89 -1.07 -23.46 -3.51
N THR A 90 -0.13 -22.66 -4.04
CA THR A 90 -0.21 -22.08 -5.41
C THR A 90 -0.56 -23.07 -6.53
N PRO A 91 0.01 -24.29 -6.58
CA PRO A 91 -0.33 -25.30 -7.58
C PRO A 91 -1.75 -25.86 -7.43
N GLU A 92 -2.32 -25.79 -6.24
CA GLU A 92 -3.62 -26.37 -5.89
C GLU A 92 -4.78 -25.36 -6.01
N LEU A 93 -4.49 -24.07 -6.24
CA LEU A 93 -5.54 -23.07 -6.48
C LEU A 93 -6.39 -23.44 -7.70
N SER A 94 -7.69 -23.20 -7.56
CA SER A 94 -8.65 -23.26 -8.67
C SER A 94 -8.25 -22.32 -9.82
N ILE A 95 -8.85 -22.53 -10.99
CA ILE A 95 -8.62 -21.67 -12.16
C ILE A 95 -8.89 -20.18 -11.83
N TRP A 96 -9.94 -19.91 -11.05
CA TRP A 96 -10.34 -18.57 -10.65
C TRP A 96 -9.37 -17.98 -9.63
N GLY A 97 -8.95 -18.77 -8.64
CA GLY A 97 -7.95 -18.37 -7.66
C GLY A 97 -6.63 -17.98 -8.30
N ARG A 98 -6.16 -18.75 -9.31
CA ARG A 98 -4.96 -18.41 -10.08
C ARG A 98 -5.08 -17.09 -10.83
N PHE A 99 -6.25 -16.80 -11.44
CA PHE A 99 -6.49 -15.50 -12.09
C PHE A 99 -6.44 -14.34 -11.09
N ILE A 100 -7.02 -14.50 -9.90
CA ILE A 100 -6.98 -13.49 -8.84
C ILE A 100 -5.53 -13.22 -8.41
N VAL A 101 -4.74 -14.26 -8.18
CA VAL A 101 -3.32 -14.14 -7.82
C VAL A 101 -2.52 -13.45 -8.93
N MET A 102 -2.72 -13.83 -10.20
CA MET A 102 -2.06 -13.19 -11.34
C MET A 102 -2.40 -11.70 -11.46
N ALA A 103 -3.67 -11.34 -11.31
CA ALA A 103 -4.10 -9.94 -11.31
C ALA A 103 -3.47 -9.16 -10.14
N THR A 104 -3.38 -9.79 -8.97
CA THR A 104 -2.77 -9.20 -7.77
C THR A 104 -1.27 -8.97 -7.97
N MET A 105 -0.55 -9.91 -8.60
CA MET A 105 0.87 -9.74 -8.96
C MET A 105 1.07 -8.60 -9.96
N PHE A 106 0.19 -8.50 -10.96
CA PHE A 106 0.26 -7.43 -11.95
C PHE A 106 0.09 -6.05 -11.29
N VAL A 107 -0.93 -5.88 -10.46
CA VAL A 107 -1.15 -4.63 -9.71
C VAL A 107 -0.02 -4.34 -8.73
N GLY A 108 0.44 -5.35 -8.00
CA GLY A 108 1.55 -5.26 -7.06
C GLY A 108 2.88 -4.84 -7.72
N ARG A 109 3.09 -5.22 -8.99
CA ARG A 109 4.23 -4.79 -9.80
C ARG A 109 4.06 -3.40 -10.37
N LEU A 110 2.85 -3.04 -10.78
CA LEU A 110 2.52 -1.73 -11.37
C LEU A 110 2.58 -0.59 -10.35
N GLY A 111 2.59 -0.86 -9.04
CA GLY A 111 2.54 0.11 -7.93
C GLY A 111 3.02 1.54 -8.23
N PRO A 112 4.26 1.77 -8.72
CA PRO A 112 4.73 3.10 -9.12
C PRO A 112 3.93 3.77 -10.25
N LEU A 113 3.62 3.05 -11.32
CA LEU A 113 2.82 3.53 -12.45
C LEU A 113 1.39 3.85 -12.02
N THR A 114 0.76 2.98 -11.23
CA THR A 114 -0.60 3.20 -10.73
C THR A 114 -0.67 4.46 -9.87
N LEU A 115 0.35 4.69 -9.05
CA LEU A 115 0.45 5.90 -8.22
C LEU A 115 0.64 7.16 -9.07
N VAL A 116 1.53 7.12 -10.06
CA VAL A 116 1.76 8.25 -10.97
C VAL A 116 0.47 8.63 -11.70
N LEU A 117 -0.27 7.64 -12.23
CA LEU A 117 -1.53 7.87 -12.93
C LEU A 117 -2.63 8.41 -11.99
N ALA A 118 -2.79 7.82 -10.81
CA ALA A 118 -3.77 8.28 -9.82
C ALA A 118 -3.49 9.72 -9.33
N LEU A 119 -2.22 10.11 -9.24
CA LEU A 119 -1.82 11.47 -8.86
C LEU A 119 -1.95 12.46 -10.02
N ALA A 120 -1.64 12.04 -11.26
CA ALA A 120 -1.79 12.89 -12.45
C ALA A 120 -3.26 13.23 -12.73
N ALA A 121 -4.18 12.30 -12.46
CA ALA A 121 -5.61 12.51 -12.67
C ALA A 121 -6.27 13.54 -11.72
N ARG A 122 -5.56 14.02 -10.69
CA ARG A 122 -6.14 14.82 -9.59
C ARG A 122 -5.67 16.28 -9.57
N ALA A 123 -5.25 16.81 -10.72
CA ALA A 123 -4.64 18.14 -10.84
C ALA A 123 -5.62 19.32 -10.83
N ASP A 124 -6.92 19.12 -10.57
CA ASP A 124 -7.85 20.23 -10.33
C ASP A 124 -7.72 20.73 -8.90
N ARG A 125 -6.87 21.74 -8.70
CA ARG A 125 -6.82 22.50 -7.45
C ARG A 125 -7.90 23.57 -7.49
N PRO A 126 -8.98 23.47 -6.69
CA PRO A 126 -9.94 24.56 -6.60
C PRO A 126 -9.25 25.82 -6.06
N ASN A 127 -9.53 26.96 -6.68
CA ASN A 127 -8.90 28.26 -6.33
C ASN A 127 -9.52 28.91 -5.07
N TYR A 128 -10.18 28.12 -4.22
CA TYR A 128 -10.78 28.56 -2.96
C TYR A 128 -10.43 27.57 -1.86
N ARG A 129 -10.28 28.07 -0.62
CA ARG A 129 -9.94 27.26 0.55
C ARG A 129 -11.09 27.30 1.55
N TYR A 130 -11.51 26.13 2.02
CA TYR A 130 -12.49 26.02 3.08
C TYR A 130 -11.94 26.56 4.41
N ALA A 131 -12.84 27.09 5.26
CA ALA A 131 -12.48 27.52 6.61
C ALA A 131 -11.93 26.33 7.44
N SER A 132 -10.88 26.57 8.21
CA SER A 132 -10.28 25.54 9.07
C SER A 132 -11.18 25.26 10.27
N GLY A 133 -11.66 24.02 10.40
CA GLY A 133 -12.32 23.51 11.61
C GLY A 133 -11.39 22.56 12.37
N THR A 134 -11.53 22.51 13.69
CA THR A 134 -10.83 21.53 14.53
C THR A 134 -11.70 20.27 14.66
N CYS A 135 -11.15 19.11 14.28
CA CYS A 135 -11.74 17.81 14.60
C CYS A 135 -10.93 17.20 15.73
N LYS A 136 -11.56 16.89 16.86
CA LYS A 136 -10.88 16.20 17.97
C LYS A 136 -10.66 14.75 17.55
N ILE A 137 -9.42 14.41 17.29
CA ILE A 137 -8.94 13.04 17.18
C ILE A 137 -8.38 12.71 18.57
N GLY A 138 -8.84 11.59 19.15
CA GLY A 138 -8.60 11.23 20.56
C GLY A 138 -7.14 11.19 20.98
#